data_AF-A0A242DDY6-F1
#
_entry.id   AF-A0A242DDY6-F1
#
_cell.length_a   1.000
_cell.length_b   1.000
_cell.length_c   1.000
_cell.angle_alpha   90.00
_cell.angle_beta   90.00
_cell.angle_gamma   90.00
#
_symmetry.space_group_name_H-M   'P 1'
#
loop_
_entity.id
_entity.type
_entity.pdbx_description
1 polymer ?
#
loop_
_entity_poly.entity_id
_entity_poly.type
_entity_poly.pdbx_seq_one_letter_code
_entity_poly.pdbx_strand_id
1 'polypeptide(L)'
;MDRNKIFGLEIPESDVEKREVIDRMAMELQGDQLIQVIETMKVPYLTVQMRDYMVDEQLPKMDSQEFQFLVKAQENNGVLSKKETKEAGITPYSFNKFIKKYRLKEIVRGIYIFPNKSIDGLYLFQKQYSKAVVSHETALYYLGLNDVLPKEKIMSLPRNYKMTQLYTTKDSTTNYRTVYPASEWNSGKKGVFIIYRENDPIRVVGNRPIPETQIRKIDSGYGNLIRVTSMERAIADILSTRWEVEDEIKEVALRRYFEQESLNRNRLRRIANQQKVLKELDEWLLKLKL
;
A
#
# COMPACT_ATOMS: atom_id res chain seq x y z
N MET A 1 1.37 -25.21 4.74
CA MET A 1 1.67 -23.95 5.46
C MET A 1 2.33 -22.99 4.49
N ASP A 2 1.91 -21.73 4.49
CA ASP A 2 2.57 -20.67 3.71
C ASP A 2 3.98 -20.49 4.27
N ARG A 3 5.02 -20.84 3.48
CA ARG A 3 6.41 -20.95 3.97
C ARG A 3 7.03 -19.60 4.33
N ASN A 4 6.32 -18.50 4.07
CA ASN A 4 6.78 -17.14 4.35
C ASN A 4 6.09 -16.53 5.58
N LYS A 5 5.36 -17.34 6.37
CA LYS A 5 4.67 -16.89 7.58
C LYS A 5 4.99 -17.74 8.80
N ILE A 6 5.35 -17.10 9.90
CA ILE A 6 5.43 -17.70 11.24
C ILE A 6 4.31 -17.09 12.09
N PHE A 7 3.40 -17.92 12.61
CA PHE A 7 2.23 -17.47 13.37
C PHE A 7 1.36 -16.40 12.68
N GLY A 8 1.32 -16.37 11.34
CA GLY A 8 0.55 -15.41 10.55
C GLY A 8 1.31 -14.14 10.16
N LEU A 9 2.54 -13.96 10.65
CA LEU A 9 3.40 -12.79 10.38
C LEU A 9 4.35 -13.07 9.22
N GLU A 10 4.51 -12.12 8.30
CA GLU A 10 5.43 -12.24 7.15
C GLU A 10 6.91 -12.09 7.58
N ILE A 11 7.78 -12.93 7.02
CA ILE A 11 9.23 -12.90 7.26
C ILE A 11 9.89 -11.98 6.21
N PRO A 12 10.70 -10.98 6.61
CA PRO A 12 11.42 -10.11 5.67
C PRO A 12 12.42 -10.87 4.78
N GLU A 13 12.58 -10.46 3.52
CA GLU A 13 13.50 -11.09 2.55
C GLU A 13 14.99 -10.97 2.93
N SER A 14 15.38 -10.04 3.80
CA SER A 14 16.77 -9.85 4.23
C SER A 14 17.33 -10.97 5.12
N ASP A 15 16.49 -11.93 5.52
CA ASP A 15 16.87 -13.05 6.41
C ASP A 15 17.09 -14.38 5.66
N VAL A 16 17.24 -14.37 4.32
CA VAL A 16 17.40 -15.59 3.50
C VAL A 16 18.60 -16.45 3.92
N GLU A 17 19.74 -15.87 4.30
CA GLU A 17 20.88 -16.64 4.83
C GLU A 17 20.59 -17.29 6.19
N LYS A 18 19.82 -16.61 7.06
CA LYS A 18 19.37 -17.18 8.33
C LYS A 18 18.36 -18.30 8.08
N ARG A 19 17.57 -18.21 7.02
CA ARG A 19 16.62 -19.25 6.60
C ARG A 19 17.33 -20.56 6.24
N GLU A 20 18.46 -20.52 5.52
CA GLU A 20 19.23 -21.75 5.21
C GLU A 20 19.86 -22.39 6.44
N VAL A 21 20.29 -21.58 7.42
CA VAL A 21 20.80 -22.09 8.70
C VAL A 21 19.66 -22.71 9.51
N ILE A 22 18.51 -22.05 9.58
CA ILE A 22 17.31 -22.55 10.26
C ILE A 22 16.76 -23.81 9.58
N ASP A 23 16.73 -23.86 8.25
CA ASP A 23 16.26 -25.01 7.48
C ASP A 23 17.19 -26.21 7.68
N ARG A 24 18.52 -26.00 7.74
CA ARG A 24 19.49 -27.05 8.10
C ARG A 24 19.29 -27.53 9.54
N MET A 25 19.15 -26.62 10.51
CA MET A 25 18.86 -26.99 11.90
C MET A 25 17.52 -27.73 12.02
N ALA A 26 16.49 -27.32 11.27
CA ALA A 26 15.19 -27.98 11.25
C ALA A 26 15.23 -29.36 10.58
N MET A 27 16.16 -29.61 9.66
CA MET A 27 16.40 -30.94 9.08
C MET A 27 17.09 -31.92 10.06
N GLU A 28 17.84 -31.40 11.03
CA GLU A 28 18.56 -32.21 12.03
C GLU A 28 17.75 -32.48 13.30
N LEU A 29 16.77 -31.63 13.60
CA LEU A 29 15.91 -31.74 14.79
C LEU A 29 14.76 -32.72 14.59
N GLN A 30 14.48 -33.54 15.60
CA GLN A 30 13.28 -34.39 15.64
C GLN A 30 12.03 -33.56 15.98
N GLY A 31 10.83 -34.05 15.62
CA GLY A 31 9.56 -33.32 15.75
C GLY A 31 9.31 -32.70 17.13
N ASP A 32 9.60 -33.43 18.21
CA ASP A 32 9.42 -32.94 19.59
C ASP A 32 10.43 -31.83 19.96
N GLN A 33 11.67 -31.92 19.46
CA GLN A 33 12.70 -30.90 19.68
C GLN A 33 12.36 -29.59 18.96
N LEU A 34 11.81 -29.69 17.73
CA LEU A 34 11.29 -28.55 16.98
C LEU A 34 10.14 -27.86 17.72
N ILE A 35 9.21 -28.63 18.30
CA ILE A 35 8.10 -28.09 19.10
C ILE A 35 8.66 -27.32 20.30
N GLN A 36 9.60 -27.90 21.04
CA GLN A 36 10.20 -27.27 22.22
C GLN A 36 10.95 -25.96 21.88
N VAL A 37 11.68 -25.93 20.76
CA VAL A 37 12.32 -24.70 20.27
C VAL A 37 11.29 -23.65 19.92
N ILE A 38 10.22 -24.01 19.21
CA ILE A 38 9.13 -23.10 18.86
C ILE A 38 8.48 -22.53 20.13
N GLU A 39 8.13 -23.37 21.09
CA GLU A 39 7.52 -22.95 22.36
C GLU A 39 8.42 -21.98 23.14
N THR A 40 9.71 -22.28 23.20
CA THR A 40 10.71 -21.45 23.91
C THR A 40 10.91 -20.10 23.22
N MET A 41 10.98 -20.08 21.89
CA MET A 41 11.29 -18.88 21.11
C MET A 41 10.07 -18.00 20.81
N LYS A 42 8.86 -18.52 20.95
CA LYS A 42 7.61 -17.82 20.58
C LYS A 42 7.45 -16.50 21.33
N VAL A 43 7.60 -16.50 22.65
CA VAL A 43 7.41 -15.29 23.47
C VAL A 43 8.50 -14.24 23.17
N PRO A 44 9.81 -14.56 23.21
CA PRO A 44 10.85 -13.61 22.82
C PRO A 44 10.65 -13.00 21.43
N TYR A 45 10.30 -13.84 20.44
CA TYR A 45 10.05 -13.38 19.07
C TYR A 45 8.87 -12.38 19.02
N LEU A 46 7.73 -12.73 19.62
CA LEU A 46 6.55 -11.85 19.63
C LEU A 46 6.81 -10.55 20.40
N THR A 47 7.53 -10.61 21.52
CA THR A 47 7.92 -9.41 22.28
C THR A 47 8.77 -8.46 21.44
N VAL A 48 9.71 -8.98 20.64
CA VAL A 48 10.52 -8.15 19.73
C VAL A 48 9.65 -7.54 18.63
N GLN A 49 8.79 -8.33 18.00
CA GLN A 49 7.92 -7.86 16.91
C GLN A 49 6.88 -6.82 17.36
N MET A 50 6.39 -6.95 18.60
CA MET A 50 5.36 -6.06 19.15
C MET A 50 5.91 -4.91 19.98
N ARG A 51 7.23 -4.82 20.17
CA ARG A 51 7.89 -3.83 21.03
C ARG A 51 7.39 -2.41 20.76
N ASP A 52 7.28 -2.04 19.49
CA ASP A 52 6.81 -0.73 19.03
C ASP A 52 5.36 -0.41 19.44
N TYR A 53 4.56 -1.42 19.80
CA TYR A 53 3.14 -1.27 20.11
C TYR A 53 2.85 -1.46 21.60
N MET A 54 3.85 -1.78 22.42
CA MET A 54 3.71 -2.10 23.83
C MET A 54 4.11 -0.92 24.72
N VAL A 55 3.44 -0.76 25.87
CA VAL A 55 3.73 0.31 26.85
C VAL A 55 4.66 -0.19 27.96
N ASP A 56 4.40 -1.39 28.48
CA ASP A 56 5.04 -1.89 29.71
C ASP A 56 6.11 -2.96 29.44
N GLU A 57 6.58 -3.09 28.19
CA GLU A 57 7.51 -4.13 27.67
C GLU A 57 7.09 -5.60 27.93
N GLN A 58 6.01 -5.83 28.68
CA GLN A 58 5.46 -7.14 29.01
C GLN A 58 4.36 -7.55 28.02
N LEU A 59 4.57 -8.68 27.37
CA LEU A 59 3.62 -9.22 26.40
C LEU A 59 2.30 -9.56 27.10
N PRO A 60 1.14 -9.07 26.61
CA PRO A 60 -0.15 -9.46 27.16
C PRO A 60 -0.38 -10.97 27.03
N LYS A 61 -1.27 -11.53 27.86
CA LYS A 61 -1.65 -12.95 27.76
C LYS A 61 -2.11 -13.28 26.34
N MET A 62 -1.59 -14.36 25.75
CA MET A 62 -1.76 -14.67 24.32
C MET A 62 -3.23 -14.94 23.92
N ASP A 63 -4.05 -15.37 24.86
CA ASP A 63 -5.48 -15.62 24.71
C ASP A 63 -6.33 -14.35 24.93
N SER A 64 -5.72 -13.22 25.29
CA SER A 64 -6.43 -11.97 25.57
C SER A 64 -6.79 -11.19 24.31
N GLN A 65 -7.88 -10.41 24.39
CA GLN A 65 -8.24 -9.44 23.34
C GLN A 65 -7.15 -8.37 23.12
N GLU A 66 -6.34 -8.09 24.14
CA GLU A 66 -5.24 -7.13 24.04
C GLU A 66 -4.09 -7.67 23.19
N PHE A 67 -3.71 -8.93 23.38
CA PHE A 67 -2.74 -9.59 22.52
C PHE A 67 -3.22 -9.60 21.06
N GLN A 68 -4.49 -9.97 20.82
CA GLN A 68 -5.07 -9.94 19.47
C GLN A 68 -5.08 -8.53 18.86
N PHE A 69 -5.29 -7.49 19.67
CA PHE A 69 -5.21 -6.10 19.23
C PHE A 69 -3.80 -5.72 18.78
N LEU A 70 -2.77 -6.14 19.52
CA LEU A 70 -1.36 -5.89 19.17
C LEU A 70 -0.91 -6.70 17.95
N VAL A 71 -1.39 -7.94 17.79
CA VAL A 71 -1.20 -8.72 16.55
C VAL A 71 -1.74 -7.94 15.35
N LYS A 72 -2.98 -7.45 15.43
CA LYS A 72 -3.57 -6.65 14.35
C LYS A 72 -2.82 -5.33 14.12
N ALA A 73 -2.26 -4.74 15.16
CA ALA A 73 -1.45 -3.54 15.04
C ALA A 73 -0.17 -3.86 14.26
N GLN A 74 0.55 -4.92 14.59
CA GLN A 74 1.77 -5.32 13.90
C GLN A 74 1.47 -5.69 12.43
N GLU A 75 0.43 -6.47 12.16
CA GLU A 75 0.04 -6.88 10.80
C GLU A 75 -0.30 -5.69 9.88
N ASN A 76 -0.85 -4.62 10.45
CA ASN A 76 -1.25 -3.42 9.72
C ASN A 76 -0.35 -2.22 10.00
N ASN A 77 0.89 -2.48 10.45
CA ASN A 77 1.90 -1.48 10.73
C ASN A 77 1.39 -0.27 11.56
N GLY A 78 0.59 -0.58 12.58
CA GLY A 78 0.01 0.37 13.52
C GLY A 78 -1.29 1.02 13.09
N VAL A 79 -1.83 0.71 11.90
CA VAL A 79 -3.12 1.23 11.41
C VAL A 79 -4.25 0.26 11.74
N LEU A 80 -5.17 0.68 12.59
CA LEU A 80 -6.29 -0.14 13.04
C LEU A 80 -7.63 0.46 12.65
N SER A 81 -8.53 -0.37 12.15
CA SER A 81 -9.93 0.00 11.97
C SER A 81 -10.84 -0.78 12.91
N LYS A 82 -11.93 -0.13 13.33
CA LYS A 82 -12.95 -0.79 14.17
C LYS A 82 -13.56 -2.04 13.51
N LYS A 83 -13.61 -2.05 12.16
CA LYS A 83 -14.12 -3.17 11.37
C LYS A 83 -13.21 -4.40 11.50
N GLU A 84 -11.93 -4.24 11.21
CA GLU A 84 -10.96 -5.34 11.22
C GLU A 84 -10.76 -5.93 12.62
N THR A 85 -10.72 -5.09 13.66
CA THR A 85 -10.59 -5.59 15.03
C THR A 85 -11.83 -6.34 15.49
N LYS A 86 -13.01 -5.94 15.04
CA LYS A 86 -14.26 -6.66 15.33
C LYS A 86 -14.25 -8.05 14.68
N GLU A 87 -13.77 -8.15 13.45
CA GLU A 87 -13.58 -9.43 12.73
C GLU A 87 -12.57 -10.34 13.45
N ALA A 88 -11.61 -9.75 14.18
CA ALA A 88 -10.65 -10.46 15.03
C ALA A 88 -11.17 -10.83 16.43
N GLY A 89 -12.47 -10.67 16.71
CA GLY A 89 -13.06 -11.02 18.01
C GLY A 89 -12.85 -9.98 19.13
N ILE A 90 -12.34 -8.79 18.81
CA ILE A 90 -12.15 -7.71 19.77
C ILE A 90 -13.47 -6.95 19.93
N THR A 91 -13.97 -6.89 21.16
CA THR A 91 -15.23 -6.19 21.45
C THR A 91 -15.09 -4.67 21.27
N PRO A 92 -16.17 -3.94 20.95
CA PRO A 92 -16.14 -2.48 20.87
C PRO A 92 -15.65 -1.81 22.17
N TYR A 93 -15.97 -2.40 23.33
CA TYR A 93 -15.49 -1.94 24.62
C TYR A 93 -13.96 -2.05 24.73
N SER A 94 -13.41 -3.24 24.47
CA SER A 94 -11.96 -3.47 24.48
C SER A 94 -11.23 -2.60 23.47
N PHE A 95 -11.75 -2.47 22.25
CA PHE A 95 -11.18 -1.58 21.24
C PHE A 95 -11.03 -0.16 21.78
N ASN A 96 -12.10 0.44 22.29
CA ASN A 96 -12.07 1.80 22.84
C ASN A 96 -11.13 1.91 24.06
N LYS A 97 -11.06 0.87 24.90
CA LYS A 97 -10.11 0.78 26.01
C LYS A 97 -8.67 0.83 25.51
N PHE A 98 -8.34 0.06 24.46
CA PHE A 98 -6.99 0.00 23.90
C PHE A 98 -6.59 1.26 23.13
N ILE A 99 -7.52 1.89 22.39
CA ILE A 99 -7.27 3.22 21.78
C ILE A 99 -6.77 4.21 22.83
N LYS A 100 -7.43 4.25 24.00
CA LYS A 100 -7.02 5.12 25.11
C LYS A 100 -5.70 4.68 25.75
N LYS A 101 -5.56 3.38 26.05
CA LYS A 101 -4.36 2.81 26.69
C LYS A 101 -3.09 3.12 25.88
N TYR A 102 -3.14 2.87 24.57
CA TYR A 102 -2.02 3.03 23.66
C TYR A 102 -1.95 4.41 22.97
N ARG A 103 -2.86 5.34 23.35
CA ARG A 103 -2.89 6.73 22.86
C ARG A 103 -2.95 6.83 21.33
N LEU A 104 -3.75 5.97 20.70
CA LEU A 104 -3.91 6.00 19.24
C LEU A 104 -4.60 7.29 18.79
N LYS A 105 -4.17 7.80 17.63
CA LYS A 105 -4.71 9.00 17.00
C LYS A 105 -5.73 8.60 15.94
N GLU A 106 -6.92 9.18 15.96
CA GLU A 106 -7.91 9.02 14.89
C GLU A 106 -7.51 9.90 13.69
N ILE A 107 -7.19 9.27 12.56
CA ILE A 107 -6.74 9.98 11.35
C ILE A 107 -7.92 10.37 10.47
N VAL A 108 -8.90 9.47 10.41
CA VAL A 108 -10.18 9.60 9.73
C VAL A 108 -11.17 8.77 10.51
N ARG A 109 -12.46 9.08 10.39
CA ARG A 109 -13.51 8.41 11.17
C ARG A 109 -13.38 6.87 11.15
N GLY A 110 -13.11 6.28 12.32
CA GLY A 110 -13.02 4.83 12.50
C GLY A 110 -11.70 4.16 12.09
N ILE A 111 -10.68 4.95 11.70
CA ILE A 111 -9.31 4.49 11.45
C ILE A 111 -8.36 5.23 12.38
N TYR A 112 -7.59 4.45 13.13
CA TYR A 112 -6.69 4.90 14.17
C TYR A 112 -5.26 4.47 13.85
N ILE A 113 -4.28 5.28 14.24
CA ILE A 113 -2.87 4.97 14.10
C ILE A 113 -2.14 5.07 15.44
N PHE A 114 -1.18 4.17 15.66
CA PHE A 114 -0.26 4.27 16.78
C PHE A 114 0.59 5.54 16.73
N PRO A 115 0.86 6.20 17.87
CA PRO A 115 1.48 7.52 17.90
C PRO A 115 2.93 7.55 17.40
N ASN A 116 3.62 6.41 17.41
CA ASN A 116 4.99 6.22 16.93
C ASN A 116 5.09 5.77 15.47
N LYS A 117 3.95 5.58 14.78
CA LYS A 117 3.92 5.18 13.37
C LYS A 117 3.59 6.39 12.49
N SER A 118 4.30 6.48 11.38
CA SER A 118 4.08 7.54 10.38
C SER A 118 2.83 7.25 9.57
N ILE A 119 2.16 8.32 9.15
CA ILE A 119 0.96 8.24 8.30
C ILE A 119 1.39 7.86 6.88
N ASP A 120 0.90 6.73 6.38
CA ASP A 120 1.00 6.34 4.98
C ASP A 120 -0.28 6.74 4.23
N GLY A 121 -0.27 7.89 3.58
CA GLY A 121 -1.44 8.44 2.90
C GLY A 121 -1.96 7.55 1.77
N LEU A 122 -1.07 6.88 1.02
CA LEU A 122 -1.47 6.02 -0.09
C LEU A 122 -2.17 4.76 0.41
N TYR A 123 -1.60 4.11 1.42
CA TYR A 123 -2.21 2.94 2.05
C TYR A 123 -3.55 3.28 2.70
N LEU A 124 -3.62 4.37 3.48
CA LEU A 124 -4.86 4.81 4.13
C LEU A 124 -5.95 5.11 3.11
N PHE A 125 -5.61 5.82 2.03
CA PHE A 125 -6.57 6.11 0.98
C PHE A 125 -7.11 4.82 0.33
N GLN A 126 -6.26 3.84 0.05
CA GLN A 126 -6.70 2.55 -0.48
C GLN A 126 -7.53 1.72 0.49
N LYS A 127 -7.26 1.84 1.79
CA LYS A 127 -8.01 1.19 2.86
C LYS A 127 -9.42 1.79 2.97
N GLN A 128 -9.56 3.11 2.82
CA GLN A 128 -10.86 3.78 2.78
C GLN A 128 -11.61 3.53 1.47
N TYR A 129 -10.89 3.48 0.35
CA TYR A 129 -11.45 3.37 -0.99
C TYR A 129 -10.86 2.16 -1.70
N SER A 130 -11.46 0.99 -1.47
CA SER A 130 -10.94 -0.32 -1.93
C SER A 130 -10.75 -0.46 -3.45
N LYS A 131 -11.37 0.41 -4.26
CA LYS A 131 -11.22 0.46 -5.72
C LYS A 131 -10.07 1.35 -6.20
N ALA A 132 -9.43 2.09 -5.29
CA ALA A 132 -8.38 3.05 -5.63
C ALA A 132 -7.06 2.33 -5.93
N VAL A 133 -6.32 2.71 -6.97
CA VAL A 133 -5.03 2.10 -7.33
C VAL A 133 -4.05 3.20 -7.72
N VAL A 134 -2.81 3.14 -7.23
CA VAL A 134 -1.75 4.07 -7.63
C VAL A 134 -1.46 3.87 -9.12
N SER A 135 -1.36 4.96 -9.89
CA SER A 135 -1.37 4.92 -11.36
C SER A 135 -0.54 6.06 -11.96
N HIS A 136 -0.42 6.08 -13.30
CA HIS A 136 0.32 7.10 -14.05
C HIS A 136 1.76 7.30 -13.53
N GLU A 137 2.26 8.52 -13.44
CA GLU A 137 3.63 8.86 -13.05
C GLU A 137 4.02 8.28 -11.69
N THR A 138 3.09 8.28 -10.73
CA THR A 138 3.35 7.70 -9.39
C THR A 138 3.56 6.19 -9.47
N ALA A 139 2.83 5.50 -10.34
CA ALA A 139 3.09 4.08 -10.57
C ALA A 139 4.44 3.85 -11.24
N LEU A 140 4.84 4.70 -12.20
CA LEU A 140 6.18 4.59 -12.82
C LEU A 140 7.29 4.67 -11.78
N TYR A 141 7.18 5.59 -10.82
CA TYR A 141 8.13 5.73 -9.72
C TYR A 141 8.25 4.42 -8.90
N TYR A 142 7.12 3.90 -8.40
CA TYR A 142 7.12 2.65 -7.62
C TYR A 142 7.57 1.42 -8.43
N LEU A 143 7.49 1.48 -9.76
CA LEU A 143 7.89 0.41 -10.66
C LEU A 143 9.33 0.56 -11.19
N GLY A 144 10.07 1.60 -10.79
CA GLY A 144 11.42 1.88 -11.27
C GLY A 144 11.49 2.37 -12.73
N LEU A 145 10.34 2.70 -13.34
CA LEU A 145 10.27 3.24 -14.71
C LEU A 145 10.51 4.75 -14.76
N ASN A 146 10.61 5.41 -13.61
CA ASN A 146 11.02 6.80 -13.46
C ASN A 146 11.64 6.98 -12.06
N ASP A 147 12.71 7.77 -11.93
CA ASP A 147 13.33 8.04 -10.62
C ASP A 147 12.77 9.31 -9.96
N VAL A 148 12.06 10.14 -10.73
CA VAL A 148 11.52 11.39 -10.22
C VAL A 148 10.25 11.11 -9.43
N LEU A 149 10.30 11.36 -8.12
CA LEU A 149 9.12 11.33 -7.27
C LEU A 149 8.15 12.45 -7.69
N PRO A 150 6.91 12.14 -8.10
CA PRO A 150 5.97 13.18 -8.52
C PRO A 150 5.56 14.09 -7.35
N LYS A 151 5.48 15.40 -7.60
CA LYS A 151 5.02 16.40 -6.61
C LYS A 151 3.60 16.15 -6.09
N GLU A 152 2.77 15.52 -6.92
CA GLU A 152 1.44 15.05 -6.55
C GLU A 152 1.35 13.55 -6.87
N LYS A 153 0.89 12.75 -5.91
CA LYS A 153 0.73 11.31 -6.08
C LYS A 153 -0.61 11.03 -6.75
N ILE A 154 -0.64 10.28 -7.85
CA ILE A 154 -1.85 10.04 -8.64
C ILE A 154 -2.48 8.70 -8.27
N MET A 155 -3.77 8.75 -7.91
CA MET A 155 -4.57 7.55 -7.65
C MET A 155 -5.81 7.47 -8.51
N SER A 156 -5.98 6.34 -9.20
CA SER A 156 -7.10 6.07 -10.07
C SER A 156 -8.25 5.41 -9.32
N LEU A 157 -9.46 5.92 -9.55
CA LEU A 157 -10.73 5.25 -9.26
C LEU A 157 -11.49 4.98 -10.56
N PRO A 158 -12.40 3.99 -10.61
CA PRO A 158 -13.25 3.78 -11.78
C PRO A 158 -14.00 5.07 -12.16
N ARG A 159 -14.14 5.36 -13.47
CA ARG A 159 -14.84 6.57 -13.94
C ARG A 159 -16.27 6.73 -13.43
N ASN A 160 -16.96 5.62 -13.17
CA ASN A 160 -18.31 5.61 -12.61
C ASN A 160 -18.34 5.66 -11.07
N TYR A 161 -17.18 5.83 -10.43
CA TYR A 161 -17.10 5.97 -8.98
C TYR A 161 -17.68 7.32 -8.55
N LYS A 162 -18.54 7.31 -7.54
CA LYS A 162 -19.20 8.52 -7.03
C LYS A 162 -18.20 9.40 -6.28
N MET A 163 -17.55 10.33 -6.98
CA MET A 163 -16.51 11.21 -6.41
C MET A 163 -17.01 12.10 -5.27
N THR A 164 -18.32 12.38 -5.20
CA THR A 164 -18.90 13.16 -4.09
C THR A 164 -18.67 12.51 -2.72
N GLN A 165 -18.49 11.19 -2.67
CA GLN A 165 -18.18 10.47 -1.41
C GLN A 165 -16.75 10.73 -0.89
N LEU A 166 -15.89 11.34 -1.70
CA LEU A 166 -14.56 11.76 -1.26
C LEU A 166 -14.64 12.99 -0.34
N TYR A 167 -15.67 13.82 -0.53
CA TYR A 167 -15.94 15.04 0.25
C TYR A 167 -16.83 14.80 1.47
N THR A 168 -17.56 13.68 1.52
CA THR A 168 -18.53 13.40 2.60
C THR A 168 -17.88 13.15 3.96
N THR A 169 -16.56 12.97 4.00
CA THR A 169 -15.83 13.22 5.24
C THR A 169 -15.74 14.73 5.43
N LYS A 170 -16.82 15.34 5.94
CA LYS A 170 -16.72 16.58 6.74
C LYS A 170 -15.90 16.24 8.01
N ASP A 171 -14.63 15.88 7.84
CA ASP A 171 -13.66 15.67 8.91
C ASP A 171 -13.08 17.02 9.32
N SER A 172 -13.96 18.01 9.55
CA SER A 172 -13.57 19.26 10.22
C SER A 172 -13.07 19.03 11.66
N THR A 173 -13.10 17.78 12.14
CA THR A 173 -12.65 17.37 13.47
C THR A 173 -11.25 16.76 13.52
N THR A 174 -10.61 16.41 12.39
CA THR A 174 -9.26 15.82 12.40
C THR A 174 -8.33 16.59 11.48
N ASN A 175 -7.34 17.29 12.05
CA ASN A 175 -6.26 18.02 11.35
C ASN A 175 -5.30 17.10 10.54
N TYR A 176 -5.73 15.89 10.20
CA TYR A 176 -4.92 14.85 9.58
C TYR A 176 -5.30 14.56 8.14
N ARG A 177 -6.46 15.00 7.67
CA ARG A 177 -6.89 14.84 6.28
C ARG A 177 -7.64 16.06 5.77
N THR A 178 -7.26 16.56 4.59
CA THR A 178 -7.95 17.67 3.92
C THR A 178 -8.29 17.28 2.48
N VAL A 179 -9.45 17.74 1.99
CA VAL A 179 -9.94 17.45 0.64
C VAL A 179 -10.19 18.76 -0.08
N TYR A 180 -9.56 18.95 -1.24
CA TYR A 180 -9.74 20.12 -2.08
C TYR A 180 -10.32 19.70 -3.44
N PRO A 181 -11.38 20.36 -3.94
CA PRO A 181 -11.75 20.24 -5.33
C PRO A 181 -10.65 20.88 -6.20
N ALA A 182 -10.49 20.39 -7.42
CA ALA A 182 -9.56 20.96 -8.39
C ALA A 182 -9.65 22.48 -8.58
N SER A 183 -10.86 23.05 -8.45
CA SER A 183 -11.10 24.49 -8.55
C SER A 183 -10.42 25.30 -7.44
N GLU A 184 -10.14 24.70 -6.29
CA GLU A 184 -9.50 25.34 -5.13
C GLU A 184 -8.00 25.01 -5.05
N TRP A 185 -7.52 24.09 -5.88
CA TRP A 185 -6.12 23.73 -6.00
C TRP A 185 -5.49 24.52 -7.16
N ASN A 186 -4.87 25.67 -6.87
CA ASN A 186 -4.28 26.66 -7.80
C ASN A 186 -3.25 26.06 -8.80
N SER A 187 -3.71 25.21 -9.70
CA SER A 187 -2.89 24.36 -10.58
C SER A 187 -3.46 24.21 -12.00
N GLY A 188 -4.72 24.62 -12.22
CA GLY A 188 -5.43 24.38 -13.49
C GLY A 188 -5.78 22.91 -13.78
N LYS A 189 -5.43 21.98 -12.87
CA LYS A 189 -5.56 20.53 -13.08
C LYS A 189 -6.91 20.00 -12.60
N LYS A 190 -7.55 19.12 -13.40
CA LYS A 190 -8.79 18.41 -13.02
C LYS A 190 -8.52 17.29 -12.00
N GLY A 191 -9.40 17.11 -11.00
CA GLY A 191 -9.31 16.04 -10.00
C GLY A 191 -9.88 16.41 -8.62
N VAL A 192 -9.72 15.50 -7.66
CA VAL A 192 -9.92 15.75 -6.23
C VAL A 192 -8.58 15.55 -5.53
N PHE A 193 -8.14 16.53 -4.76
CA PHE A 193 -6.87 16.47 -4.04
C PHE A 193 -7.12 16.11 -2.58
N ILE A 194 -6.38 15.13 -2.08
CA ILE A 194 -6.50 14.66 -0.71
C ILE A 194 -5.12 14.71 -0.07
N ILE A 195 -5.01 15.40 1.04
CA ILE A 195 -3.75 15.57 1.75
C ILE A 195 -3.92 14.89 3.09
N TYR A 196 -3.06 13.92 3.37
CA TYR A 196 -2.86 13.45 4.73
C TYR A 196 -1.72 14.25 5.36
N ARG A 197 -1.77 14.51 6.67
CA ARG A 197 -0.70 15.25 7.36
C ARG A 197 0.66 14.60 7.07
N GLU A 198 1.67 15.44 6.81
CA GLU A 198 3.05 15.03 6.52
C GLU A 198 3.21 14.13 5.27
N ASN A 199 2.21 14.11 4.37
CA ASN A 199 2.25 13.38 3.11
C ASN A 199 2.05 14.33 1.92
N ASP A 200 2.61 13.95 0.77
CA ASP A 200 2.32 14.65 -0.49
C ASP A 200 0.84 14.54 -0.87
N PRO A 201 0.29 15.54 -1.57
CA PRO A 201 -1.08 15.50 -2.04
C PRO A 201 -1.36 14.31 -2.95
N ILE A 202 -2.47 13.62 -2.71
CA ILE A 202 -3.01 12.58 -3.56
C ILE A 202 -4.03 13.20 -4.51
N ARG A 203 -3.70 13.23 -5.80
CA ARG A 203 -4.62 13.59 -6.87
C ARG A 203 -5.43 12.37 -7.30
N VAL A 204 -6.72 12.41 -7.02
CA VAL A 204 -7.66 11.35 -7.36
C VAL A 204 -8.26 11.60 -8.74
N VAL A 205 -8.16 10.59 -9.60
CA VAL A 205 -8.53 10.67 -11.01
C VAL A 205 -9.48 9.55 -11.42
N GLY A 206 -10.36 9.84 -12.39
CA GLY A 206 -11.26 8.85 -12.98
C GLY A 206 -10.61 8.09 -14.13
N ASN A 207 -10.36 6.79 -13.96
CA ASN A 207 -9.76 5.93 -14.98
C ASN A 207 -10.67 4.75 -15.36
N ARG A 208 -10.39 4.08 -16.48
CA ARG A 208 -11.04 2.79 -16.79
C ARG A 208 -10.76 1.82 -15.64
N PRO A 209 -11.69 0.90 -15.31
CA PRO A 209 -11.46 -0.10 -14.28
C PRO A 209 -10.10 -0.79 -14.45
N ILE A 210 -9.39 -0.97 -13.34
CA ILE A 210 -8.11 -1.65 -13.29
C ILE A 210 -8.39 -3.06 -12.76
N PRO A 211 -8.36 -4.10 -13.60
CA PRO A 211 -8.57 -5.47 -13.14
C PRO A 211 -7.38 -5.94 -12.30
N GLU A 212 -7.59 -6.93 -11.43
CA GLU A 212 -6.54 -7.47 -10.55
C GLU A 212 -5.31 -7.94 -11.32
N THR A 213 -5.49 -8.46 -12.54
CA THR A 213 -4.40 -8.87 -13.43
C THR A 213 -3.47 -7.73 -13.83
N GLN A 214 -3.88 -6.47 -13.67
CA GLN A 214 -3.11 -5.24 -13.94
C GLN A 214 -2.71 -4.53 -12.64
N ILE A 215 -2.74 -5.21 -11.50
CA ILE A 215 -2.35 -4.67 -10.20
C ILE A 215 -1.11 -5.42 -9.70
N ARG A 216 -0.19 -4.68 -9.09
CA ARG A 216 0.94 -5.18 -8.30
C ARG A 216 0.81 -4.65 -6.88
N LYS A 217 1.33 -5.40 -5.91
CA LYS A 217 1.51 -4.94 -4.53
C LYS A 217 2.97 -4.56 -4.35
N ILE A 218 3.23 -3.34 -3.88
CA ILE A 218 4.57 -2.78 -3.71
C ILE A 218 4.64 -2.14 -2.33
N ASP A 219 5.78 -2.20 -1.66
CA ASP A 219 6.00 -1.46 -0.42
C ASP A 219 5.93 0.06 -0.68
N SER A 220 5.16 0.77 0.11
CA SER A 220 4.99 2.22 0.00
C SER A 220 6.23 3.03 0.40
N GLY A 221 7.21 2.40 1.06
CA GLY A 221 8.32 3.00 1.79
C GLY A 221 8.02 3.18 3.29
N TYR A 222 6.77 2.96 3.71
CA TYR A 222 6.36 3.03 5.12
C TYR A 222 6.21 1.65 5.75
N GLY A 223 6.46 0.54 5.02
CA GLY A 223 6.22 -0.82 5.49
C GLY A 223 4.79 -1.31 5.28
N ASN A 224 4.00 -0.64 4.43
CA ASN A 224 2.69 -1.11 4.00
C ASN A 224 2.72 -1.48 2.51
N LEU A 225 2.03 -2.56 2.16
CA LEU A 225 1.80 -2.92 0.76
C LEU A 225 0.65 -2.09 0.16
N ILE A 226 0.95 -1.37 -0.91
CA ILE A 226 -0.01 -0.58 -1.70
C ILE A 226 -0.25 -1.22 -3.06
N ARG A 227 -1.47 -1.08 -3.56
CA ARG A 227 -1.87 -1.52 -4.91
C ARG A 227 -1.44 -0.48 -5.94
N VAL A 228 -0.55 -0.87 -6.84
CA VAL A 228 -0.02 -0.06 -7.94
C VAL A 228 -0.42 -0.73 -9.26
N THR A 229 -0.63 0.03 -10.34
CA THR A 229 -0.86 -0.56 -11.66
C THR A 229 0.35 -1.39 -12.12
N SER A 230 0.15 -2.35 -13.02
CA SER A 230 1.25 -3.02 -13.71
C SER A 230 2.01 -2.05 -14.62
N MET A 231 3.28 -2.33 -14.92
CA MET A 231 4.11 -1.52 -15.83
C MET A 231 3.39 -1.16 -17.13
N GLU A 232 2.79 -2.15 -17.81
CA GLU A 232 2.08 -1.91 -19.06
C GLU A 232 0.89 -0.97 -18.91
N ARG A 233 0.23 -1.03 -17.75
CA ARG A 233 -0.94 -0.21 -17.47
C ARG A 233 -0.52 1.21 -17.10
N ALA A 234 0.55 1.37 -16.32
CA ALA A 234 1.14 2.67 -16.03
C ALA A 234 1.60 3.38 -17.32
N ILE A 235 2.28 2.67 -18.23
CA ILE A 235 2.66 3.19 -19.55
C ILE A 235 1.43 3.58 -20.38
N ALA A 236 0.42 2.71 -20.45
CA ALA A 236 -0.80 3.04 -21.17
C ALA A 236 -1.55 4.25 -20.57
N ASP A 237 -1.50 4.42 -19.24
CA ASP A 237 -2.13 5.54 -18.55
C ASP A 237 -1.44 6.89 -18.89
N ILE A 238 -0.10 6.95 -18.98
CA ILE A 238 0.64 8.19 -19.33
C ILE A 238 0.58 8.56 -20.82
N LEU A 239 0.27 7.60 -21.70
CA LEU A 239 0.10 7.84 -23.14
C LEU A 239 -1.31 8.36 -23.49
N SER A 240 -2.24 8.34 -22.53
CA SER A 240 -3.59 8.82 -22.75
C SER A 240 -3.63 10.35 -22.85
N THR A 241 -4.13 10.87 -23.98
CA THR A 241 -4.35 12.31 -24.23
C THR A 241 -5.28 13.03 -23.25
N ARG A 242 -5.97 12.29 -22.36
CA ARG A 242 -6.78 12.86 -21.28
C ARG A 242 -5.95 13.43 -20.13
N TRP A 243 -4.68 13.05 -20.06
CA TRP A 243 -3.75 13.43 -19.01
C TRP A 243 -2.53 14.07 -19.65
N GLU A 244 -2.22 15.28 -19.22
CA GLU A 244 -1.02 15.97 -19.66
C GLU A 244 0.16 15.41 -18.86
N VAL A 245 1.01 14.65 -19.56
CA VAL A 245 2.25 14.10 -19.04
C VAL A 245 3.37 14.58 -19.95
N GLU A 246 4.46 15.05 -19.36
CA GLU A 246 5.64 15.54 -20.08
C GLU A 246 6.24 14.44 -20.96
N ASP A 247 6.68 14.82 -22.16
CA ASP A 247 7.20 13.87 -23.15
C ASP A 247 8.47 13.15 -22.68
N GLU A 248 9.31 13.82 -21.87
CA GLU A 248 10.49 13.21 -21.25
C GLU A 248 10.12 12.03 -20.34
N ILE A 249 9.05 12.17 -19.55
CA ILE A 249 8.57 11.09 -18.67
C ILE A 249 8.13 9.88 -19.51
N LYS A 250 7.44 10.11 -20.63
CA LYS A 250 7.01 9.03 -21.54
C LYS A 250 8.21 8.33 -22.17
N GLU A 251 9.21 9.09 -22.60
CA GLU A 251 10.44 8.56 -23.19
C GLU A 251 11.19 7.68 -22.20
N VAL A 252 11.49 8.19 -20.99
CA VAL A 252 12.24 7.47 -19.95
C VAL A 252 11.50 6.18 -19.57
N ALA A 253 10.19 6.27 -19.35
CA ALA A 253 9.38 5.11 -18.95
C ALA A 253 9.37 4.00 -20.01
N LEU A 254 9.25 4.38 -21.29
CA LEU A 254 9.30 3.41 -22.38
C LEU A 254 10.69 2.78 -22.48
N ARG A 255 11.78 3.57 -22.51
CA ARG A 255 13.14 3.01 -22.59
C ARG A 255 13.41 2.01 -21.47
N ARG A 256 13.15 2.40 -20.22
CA ARG A 256 13.35 1.53 -19.05
C ARG A 256 12.49 0.28 -19.07
N TYR A 257 11.28 0.36 -19.59
CA TYR A 257 10.41 -0.82 -19.73
C TYR A 257 11.01 -1.84 -20.69
N PHE A 258 11.59 -1.39 -21.81
CA PHE A 258 12.21 -2.26 -22.80
C PHE A 258 13.60 -2.78 -22.37
N GLU A 259 14.20 -2.18 -21.35
CA GLU A 259 15.43 -2.67 -20.69
C GLU A 259 15.16 -3.76 -19.64
N GLN A 260 13.90 -3.93 -19.19
CA GLN A 260 13.58 -4.95 -18.18
C GLN A 260 13.73 -6.37 -18.74
N GLU A 261 14.36 -7.26 -17.97
CA GLU A 261 14.45 -8.70 -18.31
C GLU A 261 13.07 -9.36 -18.42
N SER A 262 12.11 -8.90 -17.62
CA SER A 262 10.74 -9.41 -17.59
C SER A 262 9.79 -8.74 -18.60
N LEU A 263 10.32 -8.10 -19.64
CA LEU A 263 9.55 -7.38 -20.67
C LEU A 263 8.48 -8.27 -21.33
N ASN A 264 7.27 -7.71 -21.55
CA ASN A 264 6.21 -8.38 -22.31
C ASN A 264 5.53 -7.45 -23.33
N ARG A 265 6.13 -7.37 -24.53
CA ARG A 265 5.64 -6.54 -25.65
C ARG A 265 4.18 -6.81 -26.03
N ASN A 266 3.78 -8.08 -26.06
CA ASN A 266 2.41 -8.49 -26.41
C ASN A 266 1.40 -8.00 -25.37
N ARG A 267 1.75 -8.12 -24.09
CA ARG A 267 0.93 -7.64 -22.98
C ARG A 267 0.80 -6.12 -23.00
N LEU A 268 1.88 -5.39 -23.28
CA LEU A 268 1.86 -3.93 -23.41
C LEU A 268 0.89 -3.48 -24.51
N ARG A 269 1.04 -3.99 -25.73
CA ARG A 269 0.16 -3.68 -26.87
C ARG A 269 -1.30 -4.01 -26.57
N ARG A 270 -1.56 -5.19 -25.97
CA ARG A 270 -2.92 -5.60 -25.57
C ARG A 270 -3.54 -4.63 -24.57
N ILE A 271 -2.80 -4.22 -23.54
CA ILE A 271 -3.29 -3.27 -22.53
C ILE A 271 -3.48 -1.87 -23.13
N ALA A 272 -2.55 -1.40 -23.98
CA ALA A 272 -2.68 -0.14 -24.70
C ALA A 272 -3.94 -0.11 -25.57
N ASN A 273 -4.25 -1.21 -26.27
CA ASN A 273 -5.50 -1.33 -27.04
C ASN A 273 -6.74 -1.24 -26.13
N GLN A 274 -6.75 -1.94 -24.98
CA GLN A 274 -7.84 -1.85 -24.00
C GLN A 274 -8.01 -0.41 -23.46
N GLN A 275 -6.90 0.33 -23.31
CA GLN A 275 -6.91 1.73 -22.91
C GLN A 275 -7.14 2.71 -24.06
N LYS A 276 -7.32 2.23 -25.29
CA LYS A 276 -7.48 3.04 -26.52
C LYS A 276 -6.32 4.04 -26.71
N VAL A 277 -5.10 3.57 -26.50
CA VAL A 277 -3.84 4.32 -26.69
C VAL A 277 -2.82 3.54 -27.55
N LEU A 278 -3.29 2.54 -28.32
CA LEU A 278 -2.41 1.69 -29.12
C LEU A 278 -1.69 2.48 -30.22
N LYS A 279 -2.39 3.42 -30.86
CA LYS A 279 -1.83 4.25 -31.92
C LYS A 279 -0.72 5.15 -31.36
N GLU A 280 -0.99 5.80 -30.24
CA GLU A 280 -0.05 6.64 -29.53
C GLU A 280 1.18 5.84 -29.07
N LEU A 281 0.97 4.63 -28.55
CA LEU A 281 2.07 3.73 -28.23
C LEU A 281 2.92 3.43 -29.46
N ASP A 282 2.32 3.06 -30.59
CA ASP A 282 3.05 2.71 -31.81
C ASP A 282 3.86 3.88 -32.38
N GLU A 283 3.31 5.09 -32.34
CA GLU A 283 4.02 6.32 -32.71
C GLU A 283 5.25 6.56 -31.81
N TRP A 284 5.11 6.36 -30.50
CA TRP A 284 6.23 6.47 -29.55
C TRP A 284 7.28 5.40 -29.76
N LEU A 285 6.89 4.14 -29.95
CA LEU A 285 7.84 3.04 -30.20
C LEU A 285 8.64 3.28 -31.49
N LEU A 286 7.97 3.75 -32.55
CA LEU A 286 8.63 4.13 -33.81
C LEU A 286 9.62 5.28 -33.59
N LYS A 287 9.19 6.35 -32.89
CA LYS A 287 10.04 7.51 -32.56
C LYS A 287 11.30 7.10 -31.80
N LEU A 288 11.18 6.17 -30.84
CA LEU A 288 12.27 5.75 -29.96
C LEU A 288 13.11 4.58 -30.50
N LYS A 289 12.68 3.96 -31.61
CA LYS A 289 13.30 2.76 -32.21
C LYS A 289 13.35 1.54 -31.26
N LEU A 290 12.24 1.27 -30.57
CA LEU A 290 12.09 0.18 -29.59
C LEU A 290 11.32 -1.04 -30.13
#